data_AF-A0A845U606-F1
#
_entry.id   AF-A0A845U606-F1
#
_cell.length_a   1.000
_cell.length_b   1.000
_cell.length_c   1.000
_cell.angle_alpha   90.00
_cell.angle_beta   90.00
_cell.angle_gamma   90.00
#
_symmetry.space_group_name_H-M   'P 1'
#
loop_
_entity.id
_entity.type
_entity.pdbx_description
1 polymer ?
#
loop_
_entity_poly.entity_id
_entity_poly.type
_entity_poly.pdbx_seq_one_letter_code
_entity_poly.pdbx_strand_id
1 'polypeptide(L)'
;MLLSGLPAQAASYTFPGSLPADCSGSNGSYTCPALTLGSGDTITINSPIPATITVNGDLISGANSNINAGGAAANLTLVVIGTTALGASSTLHANVNGGGVVTIGNNSTVVGNIKTDSAAINVGNHSTVTGDITTTIAGVVNIGSNSTVNGNITTASGAINVGASSTVNGSITTTIAGAITLGANVTVTGSVATTYQGSLEGAGAITLGANNKVGGAVSTNTGAITISSNSKIVGDVSTNDGAITVENNADLSGSVCTGNSGAITVGNNAEVGGNVETAHAGAITIGNHTNVKGAVGVKGAGATTLGNNVKVGNRIGSACKRQSSFKIKSRQWRQIFLR
;
A
#
# COMPACT_ATOMS: atom_id res chain seq x y z
N MET A 1 31.51 -12.66 -44.72
CA MET A 1 30.21 -13.34 -44.57
C MET A 1 29.74 -13.08 -43.14
N LEU A 2 28.97 -12.01 -42.91
CA LEU A 2 28.37 -11.75 -41.59
C LEU A 2 27.22 -12.75 -41.43
N LEU A 3 27.38 -13.76 -40.56
CA LEU A 3 26.25 -14.49 -40.01
C LEU A 3 25.50 -13.53 -39.08
N SER A 4 24.53 -12.79 -39.63
CA SER A 4 23.48 -12.18 -38.82
C SER A 4 22.71 -13.33 -38.15
N GLY A 5 22.93 -13.55 -36.85
CA GLY A 5 22.17 -14.51 -36.07
C GLY A 5 20.68 -14.21 -36.21
N LEU A 6 19.91 -15.20 -36.66
CA LEU A 6 18.45 -15.12 -36.64
C LEU A 6 18.00 -14.81 -35.20
N PRO A 7 16.98 -13.96 -35.00
CA PRO A 7 16.47 -13.70 -33.65
C PRO A 7 16.08 -15.04 -33.01
N ALA A 8 16.59 -15.30 -31.81
CA ALA A 8 16.22 -16.49 -31.04
C ALA A 8 14.69 -16.50 -30.90
N GLN A 9 14.04 -17.56 -31.41
CA GLN A 9 12.59 -17.67 -31.35
C GLN A 9 12.16 -17.94 -29.90
N ALA A 10 11.06 -17.30 -29.49
CA ALA A 10 10.46 -17.51 -28.18
C ALA A 10 10.07 -18.99 -28.00
N ALA A 11 10.39 -19.56 -26.84
CA ALA A 11 10.07 -20.93 -26.49
C ALA A 11 8.65 -21.06 -25.91
N SER A 12 8.01 -22.19 -26.19
CA SER A 12 6.69 -22.52 -25.63
C SER A 12 6.75 -23.75 -24.74
N TYR A 13 6.50 -23.54 -23.45
CA TYR A 13 6.48 -24.55 -22.43
C TYR A 13 5.05 -24.89 -22.01
N THR A 14 4.79 -26.16 -21.73
CA THR A 14 3.48 -26.64 -21.31
C THR A 14 3.62 -27.55 -20.11
N PHE A 15 2.86 -27.25 -19.06
CA PHE A 15 2.80 -28.05 -17.84
C PHE A 15 1.49 -28.84 -17.80
N PRO A 16 1.55 -30.19 -17.81
CA PRO A 16 2.67 -31.07 -18.14
C PRO A 16 2.88 -31.14 -19.65
N GLY A 17 4.06 -31.61 -20.08
CA GLY A 17 4.42 -31.71 -21.49
C GLY A 17 5.83 -31.19 -21.72
N SER A 18 5.97 -30.14 -22.54
CA SER A 18 7.24 -29.46 -22.78
C SER A 18 7.64 -28.62 -21.58
N LEU A 19 8.26 -29.23 -20.57
CA LEU A 19 8.75 -28.50 -19.41
C LEU A 19 10.01 -27.69 -19.78
N PRO A 20 10.24 -26.54 -19.13
CA PRO A 20 11.54 -25.86 -19.17
C PRO A 20 12.67 -26.78 -18.70
N ALA A 21 13.91 -26.46 -19.10
CA ALA A 21 15.07 -27.25 -18.71
C ALA A 21 15.15 -27.44 -17.19
N ASP A 22 15.48 -28.66 -16.77
CA ASP A 22 15.63 -29.09 -15.37
C ASP A 22 14.37 -28.98 -14.49
N CYS A 23 13.24 -28.50 -15.03
CA CYS A 23 11.95 -28.64 -14.38
C CYS A 23 11.46 -30.08 -14.48
N SER A 24 10.91 -30.60 -13.39
CA SER A 24 10.33 -31.93 -13.32
C SER A 24 9.09 -31.94 -12.44
N GLY A 25 8.29 -33.00 -12.52
CA GLY A 25 7.09 -33.17 -11.73
C GLY A 25 5.92 -33.70 -12.53
N SER A 26 4.81 -33.93 -11.84
CA SER A 26 3.59 -34.50 -12.42
C SER A 26 2.42 -34.23 -11.49
N ASN A 27 1.20 -34.52 -11.95
CA ASN A 27 -0.02 -34.42 -11.14
C ASN A 27 -0.23 -33.05 -10.48
N GLY A 28 0.14 -31.97 -11.18
CA GLY A 28 -0.09 -30.60 -10.72
C GLY A 28 0.95 -30.09 -9.73
N SER A 29 2.01 -30.85 -9.47
CA SER A 29 3.13 -30.41 -8.65
C SER A 29 4.41 -30.51 -9.46
N TYR A 30 5.06 -29.37 -9.66
CA TYR A 30 6.29 -29.25 -10.44
C TYR A 30 7.36 -28.52 -9.65
N THR A 31 8.60 -28.92 -9.86
CA THR A 31 9.77 -28.34 -9.22
C THR A 31 10.81 -28.00 -10.27
N CYS A 32 11.34 -26.78 -10.19
CA CYS A 32 12.45 -26.30 -11.00
C CYS A 32 13.58 -25.86 -10.06
N PRO A 33 14.85 -26.26 -10.29
CA PRO A 33 15.98 -25.71 -9.56
C PRO A 33 16.09 -24.19 -9.72
N ALA A 34 15.89 -23.70 -10.94
CA ALA A 34 15.67 -22.31 -11.30
C ALA A 34 14.73 -22.28 -12.52
N LEU A 35 14.08 -21.16 -12.78
CA LEU A 35 13.22 -21.01 -13.95
C LEU A 35 13.59 -19.73 -14.68
N THR A 36 14.30 -19.87 -15.81
CA THR A 36 14.67 -18.74 -16.67
C THR A 36 13.90 -18.82 -17.97
N LEU A 37 13.20 -17.74 -18.31
CA LEU A 37 12.46 -17.58 -19.56
C LEU A 37 13.11 -16.47 -20.38
N GLY A 38 13.31 -16.73 -21.67
CA GLY A 38 13.71 -15.75 -22.65
C GLY A 38 12.61 -14.72 -22.92
N SER A 39 12.93 -13.72 -23.76
CA SER A 39 11.93 -12.74 -24.17
C SER A 39 10.87 -13.38 -25.07
N GLY A 40 9.60 -13.13 -24.76
CA GLY A 40 8.47 -13.69 -25.51
C GLY A 40 8.09 -15.11 -25.12
N ASP A 41 8.89 -15.80 -24.30
CA ASP A 41 8.63 -17.18 -23.89
C ASP A 41 7.27 -17.32 -23.21
N THR A 42 6.62 -18.46 -23.44
CA THR A 42 5.28 -18.74 -22.94
C THR A 42 5.27 -19.98 -22.05
N ILE A 43 4.57 -19.93 -20.92
CA ILE A 43 4.21 -21.09 -20.11
C ILE A 43 2.69 -21.27 -20.16
N THR A 44 2.22 -22.47 -20.50
CA THR A 44 0.79 -22.83 -20.44
C THR A 44 0.55 -23.90 -19.38
N ILE A 45 -0.50 -23.75 -18.58
CA ILE A 45 -0.94 -24.75 -17.60
C ILE A 45 -2.15 -25.49 -18.17
N ASN A 46 -1.97 -26.77 -18.54
CA ASN A 46 -3.01 -27.56 -19.20
C ASN A 46 -3.83 -28.40 -18.20
N SER A 47 -3.19 -29.35 -17.50
CA SER A 47 -3.87 -30.26 -16.57
C SER A 47 -2.87 -31.07 -15.72
N PRO A 48 -3.08 -31.26 -14.42
CA PRO A 48 -4.26 -30.83 -13.68
C PRO A 48 -4.19 -29.35 -13.30
N ILE A 49 -5.37 -28.77 -13.13
CA ILE A 49 -5.61 -27.41 -12.65
C ILE A 49 -6.36 -27.54 -11.32
N PRO A 50 -5.91 -26.91 -10.22
CA PRO A 50 -4.75 -26.02 -10.13
C PRO A 50 -3.41 -26.76 -10.18
N ALA A 51 -2.38 -26.07 -10.66
CA ALA A 51 -0.99 -26.50 -10.61
C ALA A 51 -0.17 -25.63 -9.66
N THR A 52 0.84 -26.23 -9.02
CA THR A 52 1.87 -25.54 -8.26
C THR A 52 3.21 -25.75 -8.94
N ILE A 53 3.90 -24.66 -9.24
CA ILE A 53 5.30 -24.70 -9.68
C ILE A 53 6.14 -24.13 -8.53
N THR A 54 7.02 -24.98 -8.00
CA THR A 54 7.99 -24.61 -6.98
C THR A 54 9.34 -24.35 -7.65
N VAL A 55 9.86 -23.13 -7.55
CA VAL A 55 11.18 -22.76 -8.06
C VAL A 55 12.11 -22.62 -6.85
N ASN A 56 13.05 -23.56 -6.70
CA ASN A 56 13.95 -23.61 -5.55
C ASN A 56 15.04 -22.51 -5.56
N GLY A 57 15.23 -21.87 -6.71
CA GLY A 57 16.09 -20.70 -6.91
C GLY A 57 15.27 -19.52 -7.44
N ASP A 58 15.83 -18.81 -8.41
CA ASP A 58 15.19 -17.64 -9.02
C ASP A 58 14.22 -18.01 -10.15
N LEU A 59 13.12 -17.27 -10.23
CA LEU A 59 12.27 -17.16 -11.42
C LEU A 59 12.61 -15.85 -12.14
N ILE A 60 13.25 -15.93 -13.30
CA ILE A 60 13.62 -14.78 -14.11
C ILE A 60 12.98 -14.92 -15.48
N SER A 61 12.26 -13.90 -15.93
CA SER A 61 11.73 -13.87 -17.29
C SER A 61 12.17 -12.63 -18.05
N GLY A 62 12.43 -12.80 -19.34
CA GLY A 62 12.65 -11.70 -20.27
C GLY A 62 11.39 -10.84 -20.47
N ALA A 63 11.54 -9.82 -21.30
CA ALA A 63 10.39 -8.99 -21.68
C ALA A 63 9.37 -9.79 -22.49
N ASN A 64 8.10 -9.39 -22.42
CA ASN A 64 6.99 -9.99 -23.19
C ASN A 64 6.72 -11.47 -22.88
N SER A 65 7.22 -12.00 -21.76
CA SER A 65 6.93 -13.39 -21.37
C SER A 65 5.47 -13.54 -20.94
N ASN A 66 4.85 -14.67 -21.28
CA ASN A 66 3.45 -14.95 -20.98
C ASN A 66 3.31 -16.24 -20.16
N ILE A 67 3.09 -16.10 -18.86
CA ILE A 67 2.95 -17.23 -17.94
C ILE A 67 1.47 -17.41 -17.62
N ASN A 68 0.91 -18.51 -18.08
CA ASN A 68 -0.49 -18.89 -17.91
C ASN A 68 -1.49 -17.84 -18.42
N ALA A 69 -1.11 -17.02 -19.42
CA ALA A 69 -1.92 -15.89 -19.88
C ALA A 69 -3.33 -16.27 -20.40
N GLY A 70 -3.55 -17.52 -20.81
CA GLY A 70 -4.89 -18.02 -21.18
C GLY A 70 -5.72 -18.57 -20.02
N GLY A 71 -5.15 -18.73 -18.83
CA GLY A 71 -5.78 -19.33 -17.67
C GLY A 71 -6.29 -18.32 -16.63
N ALA A 72 -7.02 -18.80 -15.63
CA ALA A 72 -7.37 -18.00 -14.46
C ALA A 72 -6.20 -17.95 -13.46
N ALA A 73 -6.15 -16.92 -12.59
CA ALA A 73 -5.16 -16.82 -11.51
C ALA A 73 -5.14 -18.06 -10.61
N ALA A 74 -6.32 -18.61 -10.31
CA ALA A 74 -6.47 -19.81 -9.48
C ALA A 74 -5.87 -21.08 -10.11
N ASN A 75 -5.59 -21.07 -11.41
CA ASN A 75 -5.02 -22.23 -12.10
C ASN A 75 -3.56 -22.48 -11.73
N LEU A 76 -2.85 -21.45 -11.26
CA LEU A 76 -1.42 -21.53 -11.01
C LEU A 76 -1.06 -20.87 -9.67
N THR A 77 -0.35 -21.62 -8.84
CA THR A 77 0.42 -21.06 -7.72
C THR A 77 1.91 -21.17 -8.04
N LEU A 78 2.60 -20.04 -8.00
CA LEU A 78 4.06 -19.99 -8.08
C LEU A 78 4.62 -19.87 -6.67
N VAL A 79 5.45 -20.84 -6.27
CA VAL A 79 6.22 -20.77 -5.02
C VAL A 79 7.68 -20.60 -5.42
N VAL A 80 8.24 -19.42 -5.22
CA VAL A 80 9.62 -19.12 -5.65
C VAL A 80 10.45 -18.85 -4.41
N ILE A 81 11.43 -19.70 -4.12
CA ILE A 81 12.27 -19.57 -2.92
C ILE A 81 13.25 -18.40 -3.07
N GLY A 82 13.82 -18.22 -4.26
CA GLY A 82 14.65 -17.08 -4.60
C GLY A 82 13.84 -15.85 -5.01
N THR A 83 14.44 -15.03 -5.87
CA THR A 83 13.81 -13.85 -6.45
C THR A 83 12.83 -14.22 -7.55
N THR A 84 11.77 -13.41 -7.70
CA THR A 84 10.89 -13.44 -8.87
C THR A 84 11.09 -12.15 -9.64
N ALA A 85 11.53 -12.23 -10.89
CA ALA A 85 11.73 -11.09 -11.77
C ALA A 85 10.96 -11.30 -13.08
N LEU A 86 9.86 -10.58 -13.25
CA LEU A 86 9.18 -10.49 -14.53
C LEU A 86 9.79 -9.36 -15.37
N GLY A 87 10.15 -9.66 -16.61
CA GLY A 87 10.54 -8.64 -17.57
C GLY A 87 9.41 -7.64 -17.85
N ALA A 88 9.75 -6.58 -18.59
CA ALA A 88 8.78 -5.58 -19.00
C ALA A 88 7.75 -6.17 -19.99
N SER A 89 6.54 -5.64 -19.97
CA SER A 89 5.45 -6.04 -20.87
C SER A 89 5.06 -7.52 -20.75
N SER A 90 5.34 -8.15 -19.62
CA SER A 90 5.06 -9.56 -19.37
C SER A 90 3.69 -9.75 -18.72
N THR A 91 3.04 -10.88 -19.00
CA THR A 91 1.75 -11.25 -18.42
C THR A 91 1.92 -12.50 -17.57
N LEU A 92 1.42 -12.46 -16.33
CA LEU A 92 1.41 -13.59 -15.40
C LEU A 92 0.01 -13.79 -14.83
N HIS A 93 -0.61 -14.94 -15.04
CA HIS A 93 -1.85 -15.30 -14.36
C HIS A 93 -1.56 -16.38 -13.30
N ALA A 94 -1.30 -15.95 -12.07
CA ALA A 94 -0.98 -16.86 -10.97
C ALA A 94 -1.11 -16.15 -9.61
N ASN A 95 -1.26 -16.95 -8.55
CA ASN A 95 -0.91 -16.49 -7.21
C ASN A 95 0.59 -16.70 -6.98
N VAL A 96 1.32 -15.65 -6.63
CA VAL A 96 2.76 -15.67 -6.38
C VAL A 96 3.04 -15.68 -4.88
N ASN A 97 3.81 -16.66 -4.43
CA ASN A 97 4.42 -16.73 -3.12
C ASN A 97 5.95 -16.66 -3.25
N GLY A 98 6.51 -15.46 -3.04
CA GLY A 98 7.94 -15.18 -3.14
C GLY A 98 8.64 -15.27 -1.79
N GLY A 99 9.68 -16.11 -1.70
CA GLY A 99 10.64 -16.15 -0.61
C GLY A 99 11.67 -15.02 -0.70
N GLY A 100 12.05 -14.62 -1.91
CA GLY A 100 12.87 -13.45 -2.20
C GLY A 100 12.10 -12.26 -2.74
N VAL A 101 12.83 -11.25 -3.23
CA VAL A 101 12.25 -10.04 -3.82
C VAL A 101 11.41 -10.41 -5.04
N VAL A 102 10.20 -9.86 -5.12
CA VAL A 102 9.33 -9.95 -6.30
C VAL A 102 9.41 -8.63 -7.06
N THR A 103 9.84 -8.66 -8.31
CA THR A 103 9.92 -7.52 -9.20
C THR A 103 9.08 -7.79 -10.44
N ILE A 104 8.10 -6.93 -10.68
CA ILE A 104 7.26 -6.93 -11.87
C ILE A 104 7.76 -5.79 -12.76
N GLY A 105 8.18 -6.11 -13.98
CA GLY A 105 8.63 -5.11 -14.95
C GLY A 105 7.55 -4.07 -15.28
N ASN A 106 7.98 -3.00 -15.97
CA ASN A 106 7.07 -1.97 -16.46
C ASN A 106 6.09 -2.51 -17.49
N ASN A 107 4.90 -1.94 -17.56
CA ASN A 107 3.84 -2.32 -18.50
C ASN A 107 3.40 -3.79 -18.38
N SER A 108 3.64 -4.43 -17.24
CA SER A 108 3.36 -5.85 -17.03
C SER A 108 2.03 -6.04 -16.30
N THR A 109 1.40 -7.19 -16.51
CA THR A 109 0.12 -7.53 -15.87
C THR A 109 0.27 -8.80 -15.05
N VAL A 110 -0.11 -8.73 -13.77
CA VAL A 110 -0.26 -9.89 -12.89
C VAL A 110 -1.74 -10.07 -12.55
N VAL A 111 -2.33 -11.16 -13.05
CA VAL A 111 -3.68 -11.59 -12.67
C VAL A 111 -3.55 -12.58 -11.52
N GLY A 112 -3.84 -12.11 -10.31
CA GLY A 112 -3.70 -12.89 -9.07
C GLY A 112 -3.02 -12.10 -7.96
N ASN A 113 -2.79 -12.78 -6.84
CA ASN A 113 -2.18 -12.19 -5.64
C ASN A 113 -0.65 -12.27 -5.70
N ILE A 114 0.02 -11.30 -5.08
CA ILE A 114 1.47 -11.33 -4.85
C ILE A 114 1.71 -11.29 -3.35
N LYS A 115 2.40 -12.31 -2.84
CA LYS A 115 2.75 -12.42 -1.44
C LYS A 115 4.24 -12.65 -1.27
N THR A 116 4.83 -11.99 -0.29
CA THR A 116 6.11 -12.37 0.32
C THR A 116 5.95 -12.44 1.84
N ASP A 117 6.88 -13.11 2.51
CA ASP A 117 6.90 -13.08 3.98
C ASP A 117 7.81 -11.96 4.51
N SER A 118 9.04 -11.84 3.99
CA SER A 118 10.05 -10.88 4.50
C SER A 118 10.77 -10.07 3.42
N ALA A 119 10.27 -10.06 2.18
CA ALA A 119 10.96 -9.47 1.03
C ALA A 119 10.18 -8.35 0.36
N ALA A 120 10.88 -7.49 -0.38
CA ALA A 120 10.26 -6.39 -1.11
C ALA A 120 9.41 -6.89 -2.29
N ILE A 121 8.35 -6.13 -2.60
CA ILE A 121 7.55 -6.30 -3.81
C ILE A 121 7.63 -4.99 -4.60
N ASN A 122 8.19 -5.04 -5.80
CA ASN A 122 8.36 -3.91 -6.69
C ASN A 122 7.49 -4.11 -7.92
N VAL A 123 6.48 -3.26 -8.11
CA VAL A 123 5.65 -3.23 -9.31
C VAL A 123 6.10 -2.07 -10.17
N GLY A 124 6.47 -2.34 -11.42
CA GLY A 124 6.93 -1.32 -12.37
C GLY A 124 5.85 -0.28 -12.71
N ASN A 125 6.25 0.72 -13.49
CA ASN A 125 5.35 1.76 -14.00
C ASN A 125 4.38 1.18 -15.02
N HIS A 126 3.16 1.74 -15.10
CA HIS A 126 2.11 1.32 -16.03
C HIS A 126 1.71 -0.16 -15.90
N SER A 127 1.95 -0.76 -14.73
CA SER A 127 1.70 -2.18 -14.50
C SER A 127 0.37 -2.38 -13.75
N THR A 128 -0.23 -3.55 -13.93
CA THR A 128 -1.50 -3.91 -13.26
C THR A 128 -1.33 -5.17 -12.42
N VAL A 129 -1.78 -5.13 -11.17
CA VAL A 129 -1.96 -6.31 -10.32
C VAL A 129 -3.44 -6.43 -9.98
N THR A 130 -4.10 -7.52 -10.35
CA THR A 130 -5.56 -7.65 -10.16
C THR A 130 -5.94 -8.12 -8.75
N GLY A 131 -5.00 -8.74 -8.03
CA GLY A 131 -5.22 -9.24 -6.67
C GLY A 131 -4.63 -8.34 -5.59
N ASP A 132 -4.50 -8.91 -4.39
CA ASP A 132 -3.86 -8.30 -3.24
C ASP A 132 -2.33 -8.38 -3.36
N ILE A 133 -1.66 -7.38 -2.78
CA ILE A 133 -0.21 -7.36 -2.57
C ILE A 133 0.06 -7.40 -1.07
N THR A 134 0.77 -8.41 -0.59
CA THR A 134 0.97 -8.62 0.85
C THR A 134 2.41 -8.96 1.22
N THR A 135 2.95 -8.28 2.25
CA THR A 135 4.12 -8.76 3.00
C THR A 135 3.70 -9.11 4.44
N THR A 136 3.91 -10.35 4.88
CA THR A 136 3.29 -10.86 6.13
C THR A 136 4.10 -10.62 7.40
N ILE A 137 5.43 -10.43 7.29
CA ILE A 137 6.33 -10.17 8.43
C ILE A 137 7.01 -8.82 8.25
N ALA A 138 7.80 -8.70 7.17
CA ALA A 138 8.52 -7.48 6.84
C ALA A 138 8.61 -7.32 5.31
N GLY A 139 8.73 -6.09 4.83
CA GLY A 139 8.99 -5.86 3.42
C GLY A 139 8.47 -4.51 2.97
N VAL A 140 9.13 -3.96 1.96
CA VAL A 140 8.69 -2.72 1.32
C VAL A 140 7.88 -3.07 0.08
N VAL A 141 6.72 -2.45 -0.08
CA VAL A 141 5.96 -2.51 -1.31
C VAL A 141 6.15 -1.20 -2.07
N ASN A 142 6.67 -1.28 -3.29
CA ASN A 142 6.81 -0.15 -4.20
C ASN A 142 5.91 -0.37 -5.41
N ILE A 143 4.96 0.54 -5.65
CA ILE A 143 4.15 0.58 -6.84
C ILE A 143 4.63 1.73 -7.72
N GLY A 144 4.96 1.44 -8.96
CA GLY A 144 5.34 2.43 -9.96
C GLY A 144 4.23 3.45 -10.24
N SER A 145 4.58 4.47 -11.01
CA SER A 145 3.63 5.49 -11.44
C SER A 145 2.70 4.95 -12.53
N ASN A 146 1.49 5.51 -12.61
CA ASN A 146 0.44 5.12 -13.56
C ASN A 146 0.05 3.63 -13.48
N SER A 147 0.22 3.01 -12.31
CA SER A 147 -0.04 1.58 -12.10
C SER A 147 -1.38 1.36 -11.39
N THR A 148 -1.96 0.17 -11.56
CA THR A 148 -3.22 -0.20 -10.93
C THR A 148 -3.06 -1.43 -10.06
N VAL A 149 -3.53 -1.37 -8.81
CA VAL A 149 -3.72 -2.54 -7.94
C VAL A 149 -5.21 -2.67 -7.67
N ASN A 150 -5.82 -3.76 -8.11
CA ASN A 150 -7.26 -3.95 -8.00
C ASN A 150 -7.70 -4.56 -6.65
N GLY A 151 -6.74 -4.98 -5.82
CA GLY A 151 -6.94 -5.41 -4.44
C GLY A 151 -6.36 -4.46 -3.40
N ASN A 152 -6.09 -4.99 -2.22
CA ASN A 152 -5.47 -4.30 -1.11
C ASN A 152 -3.94 -4.36 -1.19
N ILE A 153 -3.28 -3.39 -0.56
CA ILE A 153 -1.83 -3.43 -0.32
C ILE A 153 -1.61 -3.49 1.18
N THR A 154 -0.99 -4.56 1.66
CA THR A 154 -0.75 -4.76 3.09
C THR A 154 0.70 -5.10 3.37
N THR A 155 1.29 -4.45 4.36
CA THR A 155 2.55 -4.90 4.97
C THR A 155 2.34 -5.10 6.46
N ALA A 156 3.01 -6.08 7.06
CA ALA A 156 3.09 -6.13 8.51
C ALA A 156 4.07 -5.08 9.02
N SER A 157 5.33 -5.20 8.62
CA SER A 157 6.36 -4.22 8.86
C SER A 157 6.99 -3.74 7.53
N GLY A 158 7.26 -2.46 7.38
CA GLY A 158 7.88 -1.88 6.19
C GLY A 158 6.98 -0.92 5.42
N ALA A 159 7.61 -0.11 4.58
CA ALA A 159 6.95 0.99 3.89
C ALA A 159 6.08 0.52 2.72
N ILE A 160 5.04 1.29 2.43
CA ILE A 160 4.27 1.18 1.20
C ILE A 160 4.42 2.50 0.44
N ASN A 161 4.99 2.45 -0.75
CA ASN A 161 5.17 3.59 -1.63
C ASN A 161 4.33 3.40 -2.89
N VAL A 162 3.40 4.31 -3.17
CA VAL A 162 2.58 4.29 -4.38
C VAL A 162 2.96 5.48 -5.25
N GLY A 163 3.45 5.20 -6.46
CA GLY A 163 3.85 6.19 -7.45
C GLY A 163 2.68 7.09 -7.89
N ALA A 164 3.02 8.20 -8.53
CA ALA A 164 2.04 9.19 -8.95
C ALA A 164 1.04 8.62 -9.98
N SER A 165 -0.17 9.17 -9.98
CA SER A 165 -1.24 8.81 -10.92
C SER A 165 -1.66 7.33 -10.90
N SER A 166 -1.34 6.62 -9.82
CA SER A 166 -1.71 5.21 -9.64
C SER A 166 -3.08 5.05 -8.98
N THR A 167 -3.69 3.89 -9.16
CA THR A 167 -4.99 3.55 -8.56
C THR A 167 -4.87 2.29 -7.71
N VAL A 168 -5.41 2.33 -6.49
CA VAL A 168 -5.59 1.17 -5.62
C VAL A 168 -7.09 1.01 -5.35
N ASN A 169 -7.70 -0.04 -5.90
CA ASN A 169 -9.12 -0.33 -5.74
C ASN A 169 -9.45 -1.12 -4.44
N GLY A 170 -8.54 -1.07 -3.47
CA GLY A 170 -8.72 -1.57 -2.11
C GLY A 170 -8.20 -0.58 -1.06
N SER A 171 -7.84 -1.09 0.10
CA SER A 171 -7.19 -0.33 1.18
C SER A 171 -5.67 -0.49 1.14
N ILE A 172 -4.97 0.48 1.73
CA ILE A 172 -3.52 0.45 1.93
C ILE A 172 -3.26 0.44 3.43
N THR A 173 -2.65 -0.63 3.94
CA THR A 173 -2.50 -0.82 5.38
C THR A 173 -1.11 -1.32 5.78
N THR A 174 -0.52 -0.73 6.81
CA THR A 174 0.60 -1.35 7.54
C THR A 174 0.07 -1.84 8.90
N THR A 175 0.22 -3.13 9.22
CA THR A 175 -0.43 -3.72 10.41
C THR A 175 0.41 -3.70 11.69
N ILE A 176 1.72 -3.47 11.58
CA ILE A 176 2.62 -3.32 12.73
C ILE A 176 3.32 -1.98 12.65
N ALA A 177 4.30 -1.81 11.74
CA ALA A 177 5.06 -0.57 11.64
C ALA A 177 5.44 -0.29 10.18
N GLY A 178 5.25 0.93 9.70
CA GLY A 178 5.57 1.24 8.32
C GLY A 178 5.03 2.59 7.91
N ALA A 179 5.80 3.30 7.09
CA ALA A 179 5.32 4.54 6.48
C ALA A 179 4.50 4.22 5.22
N ILE A 180 3.44 4.99 4.98
CA ILE A 180 2.71 4.95 3.71
C ILE A 180 2.94 6.28 3.01
N THR A 181 3.46 6.22 1.79
CA THR A 181 3.68 7.39 0.93
C THR A 181 2.91 7.22 -0.36
N LEU A 182 2.00 8.15 -0.65
CA LEU A 182 1.31 8.24 -1.94
C LEU A 182 1.90 9.42 -2.71
N GLY A 183 2.24 9.21 -3.98
CA GLY A 183 2.59 10.27 -4.91
C GLY A 183 1.42 11.23 -5.17
N ALA A 184 1.59 12.12 -6.13
CA ALA A 184 0.49 13.00 -6.55
C ALA A 184 -0.55 12.23 -7.38
N ASN A 185 -1.81 12.66 -7.32
CA ASN A 185 -2.92 12.14 -8.14
C ASN A 185 -3.21 10.63 -7.96
N VAL A 186 -2.88 10.05 -6.81
CA VAL A 186 -3.23 8.66 -6.46
C VAL A 186 -4.69 8.58 -6.02
N THR A 187 -5.39 7.56 -6.52
CA THR A 187 -6.73 7.20 -6.06
C THR A 187 -6.70 5.92 -5.24
N VAL A 188 -7.24 5.95 -4.03
CA VAL A 188 -7.46 4.79 -3.16
C VAL A 188 -8.96 4.70 -2.89
N THR A 189 -9.61 3.59 -3.25
CA THR A 189 -11.07 3.45 -3.03
C THR A 189 -11.39 3.11 -1.58
N GLY A 190 -10.49 2.41 -0.88
CA GLY A 190 -10.58 2.08 0.53
C GLY A 190 -9.92 3.11 1.45
N SER A 191 -9.51 2.65 2.63
CA SER A 191 -8.82 3.46 3.64
C SER A 191 -7.30 3.39 3.49
N VAL A 192 -6.60 4.38 4.05
CA VAL A 192 -5.13 4.39 4.18
C VAL A 192 -4.78 4.41 5.65
N ALA A 193 -4.14 3.36 6.14
CA ALA A 193 -4.02 3.14 7.58
C ALA A 193 -2.66 2.57 8.02
N THR A 194 -2.05 3.18 9.03
CA THR A 194 -0.99 2.53 9.82
C THR A 194 -1.61 2.11 11.15
N THR A 195 -2.13 0.88 11.20
CA THR A 195 -2.90 0.38 12.34
C THR A 195 -2.24 -0.84 12.93
N TYR A 196 -2.00 -0.83 14.23
CA TYR A 196 -1.80 -2.07 14.97
C TYR A 196 -3.15 -2.53 15.55
N GLN A 197 -3.51 -3.79 15.34
CA GLN A 197 -4.65 -4.45 16.00
C GLN A 197 -4.40 -4.60 17.51
N GLY A 198 -4.61 -3.53 18.30
CA GLY A 198 -4.60 -3.56 19.77
C GLY A 198 -3.27 -3.35 20.52
N SER A 199 -2.29 -2.60 20.00
CA SER A 199 -1.02 -2.29 20.71
C SER A 199 -0.56 -0.84 20.49
N LEU A 200 0.25 -0.40 21.45
CA LEU A 200 0.82 0.93 21.64
C LEU A 200 2.09 1.19 20.80
N GLU A 201 2.51 0.24 19.94
CA GLU A 201 3.83 0.26 19.31
C GLU A 201 3.81 0.44 17.79
N GLY A 202 2.61 0.45 17.18
CA GLY A 202 2.52 0.61 15.74
C GLY A 202 2.82 2.04 15.29
N ALA A 203 3.96 2.23 14.65
CA ALA A 203 4.48 3.52 14.22
C ALA A 203 4.58 3.59 12.69
N GLY A 204 4.11 4.70 12.12
CA GLY A 204 4.09 4.88 10.69
C GLY A 204 3.46 6.22 10.31
N ALA A 205 4.24 7.09 9.69
CA ALA A 205 3.70 8.31 9.10
C ALA A 205 2.94 7.98 7.81
N ILE A 206 1.87 8.72 7.54
CA ILE A 206 1.18 8.69 6.25
C ILE A 206 1.41 10.02 5.57
N THR A 207 1.95 9.99 4.35
CA THR A 207 2.13 11.18 3.51
C THR A 207 1.40 10.99 2.19
N LEU A 208 0.46 11.88 1.91
CA LEU A 208 -0.27 11.94 0.66
C LEU A 208 0.24 13.15 -0.10
N GLY A 209 0.80 12.96 -1.29
CA GLY A 209 1.09 14.03 -2.24
C GLY A 209 -0.15 14.83 -2.66
N ALA A 210 0.01 15.77 -3.58
CA ALA A 210 -1.08 16.65 -3.99
C ALA A 210 -2.17 15.91 -4.80
N ASN A 211 -3.40 16.42 -4.77
CA ASN A 211 -4.53 15.94 -5.57
C ASN A 211 -4.90 14.46 -5.35
N ASN A 212 -4.63 13.90 -4.18
CA ASN A 212 -4.99 12.52 -3.89
C ASN A 212 -6.47 12.36 -3.59
N LYS A 213 -7.04 11.19 -3.90
CA LYS A 213 -8.41 10.83 -3.55
C LYS A 213 -8.43 9.56 -2.71
N VAL A 214 -8.98 9.62 -1.49
CA VAL A 214 -9.17 8.46 -0.62
C VAL A 214 -10.66 8.30 -0.32
N GLY A 215 -11.23 7.15 -0.69
CA GLY A 215 -12.64 6.83 -0.49
C GLY A 215 -12.99 6.41 0.94
N GLY A 216 -12.01 6.02 1.73
CA GLY A 216 -12.14 5.71 3.16
C GLY A 216 -11.50 6.76 4.08
N ALA A 217 -11.13 6.30 5.28
CA ALA A 217 -10.45 7.11 6.28
C ALA A 217 -8.93 7.11 6.06
N VAL A 218 -8.25 8.12 6.63
CA VAL A 218 -6.78 8.16 6.74
C VAL A 218 -6.42 8.14 8.20
N SER A 219 -5.73 7.09 8.67
CA SER A 219 -5.49 6.94 10.10
C SER A 219 -4.14 6.35 10.48
N THR A 220 -3.53 6.89 11.54
CA THR A 220 -2.32 6.30 12.15
C THR A 220 -2.57 5.99 13.62
N ASN A 221 -1.91 4.97 14.14
CA ASN A 221 -1.81 4.81 15.59
C ASN A 221 -0.76 5.80 16.13
N THR A 222 0.50 5.62 15.75
CA THR A 222 1.58 6.56 16.07
C THR A 222 2.22 7.04 14.78
N GLY A 223 2.39 8.34 14.61
CA GLY A 223 3.01 8.93 13.43
C GLY A 223 2.17 10.05 12.82
N ALA A 224 2.85 11.00 12.19
CA ALA A 224 2.19 12.13 11.57
C ALA A 224 1.36 11.73 10.34
N ILE A 225 0.29 12.47 10.09
CA ILE A 225 -0.47 12.42 8.83
C ILE A 225 -0.24 13.74 8.11
N THR A 226 0.21 13.67 6.86
CA THR A 226 0.31 14.83 5.97
C THR A 226 -0.57 14.60 4.74
N ILE A 227 -1.58 15.45 4.58
CA ILE A 227 -2.45 15.49 3.41
C ILE A 227 -2.07 16.74 2.61
N SER A 228 -1.40 16.55 1.48
CA SER A 228 -0.99 17.70 0.66
C SER A 228 -2.16 18.32 -0.09
N SER A 229 -1.91 19.50 -0.66
CA SER A 229 -2.93 20.36 -1.25
C SER A 229 -3.87 19.68 -2.25
N ASN A 230 -5.10 20.17 -2.29
CA ASN A 230 -6.19 19.72 -3.18
C ASN A 230 -6.58 18.24 -3.06
N SER A 231 -6.16 17.55 -1.99
CA SER A 231 -6.54 16.16 -1.77
C SER A 231 -7.97 16.05 -1.21
N LYS A 232 -8.67 14.99 -1.58
CA LYS A 232 -10.04 14.68 -1.16
C LYS A 232 -10.09 13.40 -0.34
N ILE A 233 -10.59 13.47 0.89
CA ILE A 233 -10.76 12.31 1.78
C ILE A 233 -12.22 12.20 2.17
N VAL A 234 -12.84 11.03 1.94
CA VAL A 234 -14.26 10.81 2.25
C VAL A 234 -14.47 10.46 3.73
N GLY A 235 -13.54 9.74 4.34
CA GLY A 235 -13.60 9.38 5.76
C GLY A 235 -12.97 10.40 6.69
N ASP A 236 -12.82 10.01 7.95
CA ASP A 236 -12.10 10.78 8.98
C ASP A 236 -10.59 10.74 8.73
N VAL A 237 -9.91 11.79 9.18
CA VAL A 237 -8.45 11.86 9.26
C VAL A 237 -8.06 11.85 10.73
N SER A 238 -7.40 10.80 11.19
CA SER A 238 -7.16 10.65 12.64
C SER A 238 -5.84 10.00 13.00
N THR A 239 -5.18 10.52 14.02
CA THR A 239 -4.02 9.86 14.63
C THR A 239 -4.22 9.67 16.13
N ASN A 240 -3.80 8.55 16.72
CA ASN A 240 -3.80 8.45 18.18
C ASN A 240 -2.66 9.28 18.77
N ASP A 241 -1.45 9.17 18.23
CA ASP A 241 -0.25 9.87 18.68
C ASP A 241 0.57 10.39 17.49
N GLY A 242 0.29 11.63 17.10
CA GLY A 242 0.90 12.26 15.95
C GLY A 242 0.34 13.65 15.69
N ALA A 243 1.03 14.41 14.85
CA ALA A 243 0.49 15.63 14.28
C ALA A 243 -0.29 15.33 13.01
N ILE A 244 -1.32 16.12 12.73
CA ILE A 244 -2.02 16.10 11.44
C ILE A 244 -1.78 17.44 10.75
N THR A 245 -1.27 17.37 9.53
CA THR A 245 -1.17 18.52 8.63
C THR A 245 -2.03 18.26 7.42
N VAL A 246 -3.02 19.12 7.23
CA VAL A 246 -3.86 19.19 6.03
C VAL A 246 -3.47 20.48 5.33
N GLU A 247 -2.96 20.40 4.10
CA GLU A 247 -2.55 21.58 3.35
C GLU A 247 -3.74 22.30 2.67
N ASN A 248 -3.42 23.31 1.88
CA ASN A 248 -4.41 24.21 1.28
C ASN A 248 -5.38 23.47 0.33
N ASN A 249 -6.62 23.97 0.28
CA ASN A 249 -7.68 23.51 -0.63
C ASN A 249 -8.05 22.01 -0.49
N ALA A 250 -7.66 21.34 0.60
CA ALA A 250 -8.08 19.97 0.84
C ALA A 250 -9.59 19.90 1.16
N ASP A 251 -10.25 18.84 0.71
CA ASP A 251 -11.68 18.58 0.94
C ASP A 251 -11.84 17.28 1.74
N LEU A 252 -12.14 17.41 3.03
CA LEU A 252 -12.30 16.29 3.94
C LEU A 252 -13.77 16.19 4.34
N SER A 253 -14.47 15.14 3.92
CA SER A 253 -15.87 14.94 4.31
C SER A 253 -16.03 14.58 5.80
N GLY A 254 -15.00 13.98 6.41
CA GLY A 254 -14.98 13.57 7.82
C GLY A 254 -14.41 14.61 8.78
N SER A 255 -14.12 14.15 10.00
CA SER A 255 -13.45 14.93 11.06
C SER A 255 -11.93 14.81 10.98
N VAL A 256 -11.22 15.79 11.56
CA VAL A 256 -9.76 15.77 11.74
C VAL A 256 -9.46 15.67 13.24
N CYS A 257 -8.79 14.60 13.67
CA CYS A 257 -8.76 14.22 15.07
C CYS A 257 -7.39 13.73 15.55
N THR A 258 -6.89 14.26 16.67
CA THR A 258 -5.77 13.64 17.39
C THR A 258 -6.24 13.02 18.71
N GLY A 259 -5.80 11.80 19.02
CA GLY A 259 -6.17 11.08 20.24
C GLY A 259 -5.42 11.54 21.50
N ASN A 260 -4.14 11.88 21.37
CA ASN A 260 -3.27 12.37 22.45
C ASN A 260 -2.80 13.80 22.14
N SER A 261 -1.60 14.16 22.63
CA SER A 261 -1.01 15.48 22.48
C SER A 261 -0.46 15.73 21.07
N GLY A 262 -1.36 15.88 20.10
CA GLY A 262 -1.03 16.17 18.71
C GLY A 262 -1.35 17.61 18.31
N ALA A 263 -0.57 18.18 17.40
CA ALA A 263 -0.95 19.41 16.71
C ALA A 263 -1.82 19.08 15.49
N ILE A 264 -2.84 19.88 15.24
CA ILE A 264 -3.62 19.83 14.00
C ILE A 264 -3.42 21.15 13.28
N THR A 265 -2.93 21.09 12.05
CA THR A 265 -2.88 22.23 11.13
C THR A 265 -3.77 21.94 9.94
N VAL A 266 -4.73 22.81 9.69
CA VAL A 266 -5.56 22.80 8.49
C VAL A 266 -5.23 24.05 7.68
N GLY A 267 -4.83 23.86 6.43
CA GLY A 267 -4.38 24.92 5.53
C GLY A 267 -5.52 25.86 5.11
N ASN A 268 -5.17 26.80 4.23
CA ASN A 268 -6.11 27.80 3.72
C ASN A 268 -7.12 27.18 2.75
N ASN A 269 -8.32 27.75 2.70
CA ASN A 269 -9.42 27.36 1.81
C ASN A 269 -9.80 25.86 1.90
N ALA A 270 -9.47 25.18 3.01
CA ALA A 270 -9.84 23.79 3.17
C ALA A 270 -11.33 23.66 3.53
N GLU A 271 -11.92 22.51 3.24
CA GLU A 271 -13.24 22.12 3.72
C GLU A 271 -13.11 20.91 4.65
N VAL A 272 -13.69 21.01 5.84
CA VAL A 272 -13.79 19.90 6.80
C VAL A 272 -15.26 19.69 7.13
N GLY A 273 -15.80 18.54 6.74
CA GLY A 273 -17.20 18.17 6.92
C GLY A 273 -17.56 17.78 8.35
N GLY A 274 -16.57 17.37 9.15
CA GLY A 274 -16.72 17.03 10.56
C GLY A 274 -16.12 18.05 11.52
N ASN A 275 -15.73 17.58 12.70
CA ASN A 275 -15.06 18.40 13.72
C ASN A 275 -13.55 18.43 13.49
N VAL A 276 -12.87 19.44 14.05
CA VAL A 276 -11.41 19.47 14.18
C VAL A 276 -11.06 19.51 15.66
N GLU A 277 -10.64 18.40 16.24
CA GLU A 277 -10.40 18.32 17.70
C GLU A 277 -9.15 17.55 18.10
N THR A 278 -8.49 18.03 19.15
CA THR A 278 -7.54 17.23 19.92
C THR A 278 -8.25 16.66 21.14
N ALA A 279 -8.03 15.38 21.45
CA ALA A 279 -8.65 14.75 22.61
C ALA A 279 -7.96 15.07 23.94
N HIS A 280 -6.69 15.53 23.90
CA HIS A 280 -5.94 15.99 25.08
C HIS A 280 -5.32 17.37 24.80
N ALA A 281 -4.15 17.64 25.35
CA ALA A 281 -3.39 18.85 25.06
C ALA A 281 -3.06 18.94 23.56
N GLY A 282 -2.76 20.11 23.04
CA GLY A 282 -2.40 20.26 21.63
C GLY A 282 -2.56 21.68 21.12
N ALA A 283 -2.26 21.86 19.84
CA ALA A 283 -2.49 23.12 19.16
C ALA A 283 -3.33 22.85 17.92
N ILE A 284 -4.36 23.65 17.69
CA ILE A 284 -5.11 23.64 16.45
C ILE A 284 -4.87 24.95 15.73
N THR A 285 -4.43 24.88 14.48
CA THR A 285 -4.32 26.03 13.58
C THR A 285 -5.20 25.80 12.37
N ILE A 286 -6.15 26.71 12.15
CA ILE A 286 -7.03 26.70 10.99
C ILE A 286 -6.66 27.88 10.09
N GLY A 287 -6.30 27.60 8.84
CA GLY A 287 -5.92 28.59 7.83
C GLY A 287 -7.07 29.48 7.38
N ASN A 288 -6.74 30.52 6.62
CA ASN A 288 -7.70 31.51 6.14
C ASN A 288 -8.77 30.91 5.23
N HIS A 289 -9.99 31.45 5.27
CA HIS A 289 -11.13 31.04 4.43
C HIS A 289 -11.53 29.56 4.55
N THR A 290 -11.06 28.86 5.57
CA THR A 290 -11.38 27.46 5.80
C THR A 290 -12.78 27.31 6.39
N ASN A 291 -13.52 26.30 5.91
CA ASN A 291 -14.86 25.99 6.37
C ASN A 291 -14.86 24.66 7.14
N VAL A 292 -15.08 24.73 8.45
CA VAL A 292 -15.28 23.57 9.32
C VAL A 292 -16.77 23.49 9.64
N LYS A 293 -17.46 22.48 9.11
CA LYS A 293 -18.90 22.28 9.36
C LYS A 293 -19.18 21.89 10.81
N GLY A 294 -18.25 21.19 11.44
CA GLY A 294 -18.29 20.85 12.87
C GLY A 294 -17.64 21.90 13.77
N ALA A 295 -17.36 21.50 15.01
CA ALA A 295 -16.66 22.33 15.98
C ALA A 295 -15.14 22.26 15.81
N VAL A 296 -14.45 23.31 16.25
CA VAL A 296 -12.98 23.34 16.42
C VAL A 296 -12.69 23.41 17.91
N GLY A 297 -11.91 22.47 18.47
CA GLY A 297 -11.65 22.50 19.90
C GLY A 297 -10.51 21.61 20.42
N VAL A 298 -9.70 22.18 21.31
CA VAL A 298 -8.71 21.46 22.13
C VAL A 298 -9.35 21.11 23.47
N LYS A 299 -9.32 19.83 23.87
CA LYS A 299 -9.95 19.38 25.13
C LYS A 299 -9.05 19.49 26.36
N GLY A 300 -7.73 19.53 26.17
CA GLY A 300 -6.75 19.73 27.24
C GLY A 300 -6.12 21.13 27.24
N ALA A 301 -4.89 21.23 27.76
CA ALA A 301 -4.11 22.45 27.65
C ALA A 301 -3.71 22.72 26.20
N GLY A 302 -3.91 23.93 25.70
CA GLY A 302 -3.51 24.23 24.33
C GLY A 302 -4.07 25.52 23.77
N ALA A 303 -3.79 25.73 22.49
CA ALA A 303 -4.18 26.93 21.76
C ALA A 303 -5.01 26.56 20.52
N THR A 304 -6.00 27.38 20.24
CA THR A 304 -6.73 27.35 18.97
C THR A 304 -6.46 28.67 18.25
N THR A 305 -5.89 28.59 17.05
CA THR A 305 -5.62 29.74 16.18
C THR A 305 -6.50 29.63 14.96
N LEU A 306 -7.35 30.63 14.74
CA LEU A 306 -8.19 30.72 13.55
C LEU A 306 -7.67 31.84 12.66
N GLY A 307 -7.47 31.53 11.38
CA GLY A 307 -7.17 32.50 10.36
C GLY A 307 -8.35 33.42 10.05
N ASN A 308 -8.12 34.34 9.14
CA ASN A 308 -9.13 35.27 8.67
C ASN A 308 -10.25 34.53 7.93
N ASN A 309 -11.50 34.97 8.13
CA ASN A 309 -12.69 34.46 7.43
C ASN A 309 -12.93 32.94 7.59
N VAL A 310 -12.47 32.35 8.70
CA VAL A 310 -12.79 30.96 9.05
C VAL A 310 -14.27 30.85 9.44
N LYS A 311 -14.94 29.80 8.96
CA LYS A 311 -16.29 29.44 9.39
C LYS A 311 -16.22 28.17 10.22
N VAL A 312 -16.82 28.19 11.41
CA VAL A 312 -16.91 27.05 12.32
C VAL A 312 -18.37 26.83 12.67
N GLY A 313 -18.85 25.60 12.50
CA GLY A 313 -20.20 25.20 12.86
C GLY A 313 -20.34 24.70 14.29
N ASN A 314 -21.55 24.21 14.59
CA ASN A 314 -21.80 23.48 15.83
C ASN A 314 -21.15 22.11 15.78
N ARG A 315 -20.82 21.57 16.94
CA ARG A 315 -20.27 20.22 17.04
C ARG A 315 -21.21 19.18 16.42
N ILE A 316 -20.68 18.37 15.51
CA ILE A 316 -21.41 17.30 14.83
C ILE A 316 -21.09 15.97 15.51
N GLY A 317 -22.12 15.29 16.00
CA GLY A 317 -22.00 13.96 16.60
C GLY A 317 -21.18 13.94 17.91
N SER A 318 -20.67 12.75 18.25
CA SER A 318 -19.77 12.60 19.39
C SER A 318 -18.43 13.27 19.13
N ALA A 319 -17.74 13.68 20.20
CA ALA A 319 -16.33 14.08 20.16
C ALA A 319 -15.52 13.11 19.29
N CYS A 320 -14.45 13.61 18.63
CA CYS A 320 -13.47 12.79 17.89
C CYS A 320 -13.33 11.39 18.51
N LYS A 321 -13.79 10.37 17.78
CA LYS A 321 -13.94 9.02 18.32
C LYS A 321 -12.56 8.51 18.71
N ARG A 322 -12.42 8.16 19.98
CA ARG A 322 -11.28 7.39 20.48
C ARG A 322 -11.25 6.09 19.68
N GLN A 323 -10.19 5.80 18.94
CA GLN A 323 -9.80 4.39 18.86
C GLN A 323 -9.49 3.98 20.30
N SER A 324 -10.19 2.95 20.76
CA SER A 324 -10.30 2.43 22.13
C SER A 324 -9.28 2.97 23.15
N SER A 325 -9.83 3.40 24.29
CA SER A 325 -9.12 3.92 25.46
C SER A 325 -8.01 2.98 25.98
N PHE A 326 -6.80 3.13 25.45
CA PHE A 326 -5.62 2.50 26.03
C PHE A 326 -4.71 3.59 26.61
N LYS A 327 -4.51 3.55 27.93
CA LYS A 327 -3.55 4.40 28.62
C LYS A 327 -2.17 4.13 28.03
N ILE A 328 -1.60 5.09 27.29
CA ILE A 328 -0.17 5.12 27.04
C ILE A 328 0.50 5.23 28.42
N LYS A 329 1.04 4.12 28.94
CA LYS A 329 2.04 4.21 30.00
C LYS A 329 3.26 4.83 29.33
N SER A 330 3.46 6.13 29.51
CA SER A 330 4.61 6.83 28.97
C SER A 330 5.88 6.08 29.35
N ARG A 331 6.79 5.89 28.38
CA ARG A 331 8.07 5.21 28.59
C ARG A 331 8.98 5.94 29.59
N GLN A 332 8.59 7.13 30.05
CA GLN A 332 9.29 7.92 31.07
C GLN A 332 9.35 7.23 32.45
N TRP A 333 8.53 6.21 32.73
CA TRP A 333 8.54 5.51 34.02
C TRP A 333 9.42 4.25 34.09
N ARG A 334 9.94 3.73 32.97
CA ARG A 334 10.78 2.51 32.99
C ARG A 334 12.25 2.75 33.33
N GLN A 335 12.74 4.00 33.31
CA GLN A 335 14.11 4.31 33.73
C GLN A 335 14.26 4.64 35.22
N ILE A 336 13.15 4.77 35.97
CA ILE A 336 13.21 5.12 37.41
C ILE A 336 13.19 3.89 38.33
N PHE A 337 12.84 2.69 37.83
CA PHE A 337 12.73 1.47 38.65
C PHE A 337 13.77 0.38 38.35
N LEU A 338 14.88 0.72 37.67
CA LEU A 338 16.03 -0.19 37.48
C LEU A 338 17.33 0.39 38.07
N ARG A 339 17.23 1.00 39.25
CA ARG A 339 18.35 1.13 40.18
C ARG A 339 17.97 0.50 41.50
#